data_AF-A0A9D2PAE3-F1
#
_entry.id   AF-A0A9D2PAE3-F1
#
_cell.length_a   1.000
_cell.length_b   1.000
_cell.length_c   1.000
_cell.angle_alpha   90.00
_cell.angle_beta   90.00
_cell.angle_gamma   90.00
#
_symmetry.space_group_name_H-M   'P 1'
#
loop_
_entity.id
_entity.type
_entity.pdbx_description
1 polymer ?
#
loop_
_entity_poly.entity_id
_entity_poly.type
_entity_poly.pdbx_seq_one_letter_code
_entity_poly.pdbx_strand_id
1 'polypeptide(L)'
;MKKMWAAAFLAAAVGTAGLSACSGHPAAENGQTEAGSETAGTEKTQAGAESETAGTESAQASAESEAAGAESTQAGAGENSSPADAQTRQTSSLKDGVYHIQVDSSSSKFRITDCLLTVEDGTMSAVMTMGGTGYLKVFMGTGEEAEKAPEEAFIPFTEQADGTHAFQVPVEALDQEIPCSAFSKRREKWYDRTLVFRSDSLPAEAFEDGSFATAESLGLEDGSYQVEVTLEGGSGRTSVESPAALRVEKGLAWATVVWSSSNYDYMIVDGERFDPAEGEETSTFEIPVAAFDKKMEVKADTVAMSVPHEISYTLTFDSDTVEAAP
;
A
#
# COMPACT_ATOMS: atom_id res chain seq x y z
N MET A 1 28.62 -22.82 -9.50
CA MET A 1 29.16 -22.35 -8.22
C MET A 1 28.27 -21.20 -7.77
N LYS A 2 27.38 -21.42 -6.79
CA LYS A 2 26.55 -20.34 -6.23
C LYS A 2 27.34 -19.66 -5.10
N LYS A 3 27.38 -18.33 -5.06
CA LYS A 3 28.02 -17.59 -3.95
C LYS A 3 27.10 -17.65 -2.73
N MET A 4 27.66 -17.97 -1.57
CA MET A 4 26.98 -17.76 -0.29
C MET A 4 27.16 -16.29 0.08
N TRP A 5 26.06 -15.59 0.40
CA TRP A 5 26.12 -14.26 0.99
C TRP A 5 25.71 -14.35 2.45
N ALA A 6 26.54 -13.81 3.34
CA ALA A 6 26.23 -13.67 4.75
C ALA A 6 26.35 -12.18 5.10
N ALA A 7 25.22 -11.49 5.16
CA ALA A 7 25.15 -10.12 5.63
C ALA A 7 25.13 -10.12 7.16
N ALA A 8 25.99 -9.32 7.79
CA ALA A 8 26.08 -9.20 9.24
C ALA A 8 25.53 -7.83 9.67
N PHE A 9 24.41 -7.82 10.40
CA PHE A 9 23.81 -6.58 10.90
C PHE A 9 24.64 -5.94 12.03
N LEU A 10 24.88 -4.63 11.91
CA LEU A 10 25.55 -3.83 12.92
C LEU A 10 24.51 -3.10 13.80
N ALA A 11 24.22 -3.64 14.99
CA ALA A 11 23.24 -3.03 15.90
C ALA A 11 23.82 -1.82 16.65
N ALA A 12 23.38 -0.61 16.29
CA ALA A 12 23.75 0.64 16.96
C ALA A 12 22.84 0.92 18.17
N ALA A 13 23.28 0.58 19.37
CA ALA A 13 22.56 0.89 20.61
C ALA A 13 22.92 2.29 21.14
N VAL A 14 21.92 3.18 21.25
CA VAL A 14 22.05 4.47 21.96
C VAL A 14 21.53 4.30 23.40
N GLY A 15 22.40 4.57 24.37
CA GLY A 15 22.15 4.26 25.78
C GLY A 15 21.29 5.29 26.53
N THR A 16 20.60 4.82 27.57
CA THR A 16 19.86 5.67 28.51
C THR A 16 20.74 6.26 29.60
N ALA A 17 20.47 7.51 29.97
CA ALA A 17 20.92 8.15 31.19
C ALA A 17 19.79 9.09 31.68
N GLY A 18 19.66 9.32 33.00
CA GLY A 18 18.55 10.11 33.52
C GLY A 18 18.77 10.63 34.94
N LEU A 19 17.68 11.09 35.56
CA LEU A 19 17.56 11.59 36.93
C LEU A 19 18.31 12.91 37.25
N SER A 20 17.54 13.99 37.39
CA SER A 20 17.41 14.67 38.68
C SER A 20 16.08 15.43 38.75
N ALA A 21 15.65 15.85 39.95
CA ALA A 21 14.36 16.49 40.21
C ALA A 21 14.50 17.66 41.19
N CYS A 22 13.55 18.61 41.20
CA CYS A 22 13.10 19.26 42.44
C CYS A 22 11.83 20.13 42.30
N SER A 23 10.75 19.72 42.99
CA SER A 23 9.80 20.53 43.79
C SER A 23 9.30 21.92 43.34
N GLY A 24 7.96 22.11 43.31
CA GLY A 24 7.32 23.44 43.27
C GLY A 24 5.77 23.45 43.31
N HIS A 25 5.15 23.21 44.47
CA HIS A 25 3.70 23.43 44.74
C HIS A 25 3.56 24.63 45.70
N PRO A 26 2.46 25.42 45.66
CA PRO A 26 1.15 25.04 46.25
C PRO A 26 -0.03 25.22 45.26
N ALA A 27 -1.14 24.47 45.31
CA ALA A 27 -2.06 24.08 46.39
C ALA A 27 -3.19 25.11 46.70
N ALA A 28 -4.43 24.66 46.54
CA ALA A 28 -5.64 25.24 47.12
C ALA A 28 -6.63 24.09 47.41
N GLU A 29 -7.17 24.01 48.63
CA GLU A 29 -7.93 22.87 49.14
C GLU A 29 -9.23 23.36 49.81
N ASN A 30 -10.34 22.64 49.59
CA ASN A 30 -11.50 22.41 50.49
C ASN A 30 -12.70 21.87 49.66
N GLY A 31 -13.48 20.85 50.08
CA GLY A 31 -13.30 19.91 51.18
C GLY A 31 -14.64 19.35 51.74
N GLN A 32 -14.76 18.01 51.86
CA GLN A 32 -15.70 17.27 52.76
C GLN A 32 -17.22 17.40 52.47
N THR A 33 -18.21 16.58 52.90
CA THR A 33 -18.41 15.29 53.64
C THR A 33 -19.91 14.87 53.47
N GLU A 34 -20.45 13.63 53.61
CA GLU A 34 -19.92 12.27 53.80
C GLU A 34 -20.96 11.18 53.32
N ALA A 35 -21.42 10.25 54.18
CA ALA A 35 -22.38 9.15 53.94
C ALA A 35 -23.87 9.61 53.89
N GLY A 36 -24.87 8.90 53.32
CA GLY A 36 -25.42 7.56 53.64
C GLY A 36 -26.96 7.70 53.80
N SER A 37 -27.86 6.71 53.78
CA SER A 37 -27.81 5.25 53.59
C SER A 37 -29.16 4.74 52.99
N GLU A 38 -29.38 3.42 53.02
CA GLU A 38 -30.57 2.55 52.78
C GLU A 38 -32.02 3.16 52.85
N THR A 39 -33.11 2.58 52.32
CA THR A 39 -33.44 1.15 52.09
C THR A 39 -34.54 0.92 51.00
N ALA A 40 -34.65 -0.35 50.56
CA ALA A 40 -35.65 -1.05 49.73
C ALA A 40 -37.10 -0.51 49.51
N GLY A 41 -37.66 -0.87 48.35
CA GLY A 41 -39.11 -0.82 48.04
C GLY A 41 -39.47 -1.74 46.84
N THR A 42 -39.93 -2.96 47.11
CA THR A 42 -40.18 -4.02 46.10
C THR A 42 -41.65 -4.07 45.67
N GLU A 43 -41.92 -4.27 44.38
CA GLU A 43 -43.04 -5.14 43.96
C GLU A 43 -42.75 -5.92 42.65
N LYS A 44 -43.67 -6.82 42.28
CA LYS A 44 -43.34 -8.09 41.58
C LYS A 44 -44.55 -8.62 40.77
N THR A 45 -44.31 -9.23 39.59
CA THR A 45 -45.11 -10.32 38.92
C THR A 45 -44.47 -10.58 37.53
N GLN A 46 -43.96 -11.75 37.09
CA GLN A 46 -44.41 -13.16 37.08
C GLN A 46 -45.39 -13.48 35.91
N ALA A 47 -45.37 -14.61 35.17
CA ALA A 47 -44.35 -15.58 34.71
C ALA A 47 -45.00 -16.56 33.67
N GLY A 48 -44.22 -17.46 33.03
CA GLY A 48 -44.67 -18.54 32.10
C GLY A 48 -44.02 -18.45 30.71
N ALA A 49 -43.50 -19.50 30.02
CA ALA A 49 -43.51 -20.97 30.21
C ALA A 49 -44.91 -21.63 30.00
N GLU A 50 -45.13 -22.73 29.26
CA GLU A 50 -44.38 -23.57 28.27
C GLU A 50 -45.38 -24.01 27.13
N SER A 51 -45.16 -24.86 26.10
CA SER A 51 -44.06 -25.74 25.62
C SER A 51 -44.16 -26.03 24.08
N GLU A 52 -43.43 -27.06 23.62
CA GLU A 52 -43.52 -27.95 22.41
C GLU A 52 -44.78 -27.91 21.49
N THR A 53 -44.75 -28.28 20.20
CA THR A 53 -44.49 -29.65 19.67
C THR A 53 -44.21 -29.66 18.13
N ALA A 54 -43.68 -30.77 17.59
CA ALA A 54 -43.29 -30.96 16.17
C ALA A 54 -44.41 -31.42 15.21
N GLY A 55 -44.18 -31.38 13.88
CA GLY A 55 -45.12 -31.92 12.87
C GLY A 55 -44.78 -31.77 11.37
N THR A 56 -43.82 -32.56 10.87
CA THR A 56 -43.80 -33.31 9.58
C THR A 56 -44.30 -32.73 8.23
N GLU A 57 -43.43 -32.88 7.20
CA GLU A 57 -43.60 -33.03 5.74
C GLU A 57 -44.83 -32.46 4.98
N SER A 58 -44.53 -31.81 3.85
CA SER A 58 -44.84 -32.40 2.54
C SER A 58 -43.84 -31.92 1.46
N ALA A 59 -43.70 -32.67 0.38
CA ALA A 59 -42.75 -32.42 -0.69
C ALA A 59 -43.46 -32.12 -2.02
N GLN A 60 -42.75 -31.45 -2.94
CA GLN A 60 -42.73 -31.93 -4.33
C GLN A 60 -41.45 -31.50 -5.05
N ALA A 61 -40.90 -32.40 -5.85
CA ALA A 61 -39.83 -32.13 -6.79
C ALA A 61 -40.38 -31.95 -8.21
N SER A 62 -39.58 -31.38 -9.10
CA SER A 62 -39.62 -31.63 -10.54
C SER A 62 -38.20 -31.59 -11.08
N ALA A 63 -37.88 -32.54 -11.96
CA ALA A 63 -36.52 -32.83 -12.44
C ALA A 63 -36.20 -32.02 -13.73
N GLU A 64 -34.92 -31.75 -14.05
CA GLU A 64 -34.15 -32.46 -15.11
C GLU A 64 -34.46 -31.94 -16.53
N SER A 65 -33.46 -31.58 -17.33
CA SER A 65 -32.77 -32.55 -18.19
C SER A 65 -31.44 -32.07 -18.78
N GLU A 66 -30.60 -33.05 -19.16
CA GLU A 66 -29.29 -32.87 -19.78
C GLU A 66 -29.35 -32.54 -21.28
N ALA A 67 -28.26 -32.01 -21.83
CA ALA A 67 -27.75 -32.40 -23.15
C ALA A 67 -26.24 -32.11 -23.26
N ALA A 68 -25.46 -33.06 -23.76
CA ALA A 68 -24.05 -32.86 -24.06
C ALA A 68 -23.84 -32.40 -25.52
N GLY A 69 -22.76 -31.66 -25.77
CA GLY A 69 -22.30 -31.25 -27.11
C GLY A 69 -20.78 -31.28 -27.17
N ALA A 70 -20.22 -31.78 -28.26
CA ALA A 70 -18.82 -32.21 -28.33
C ALA A 70 -17.87 -31.19 -28.99
N GLU A 71 -16.59 -31.45 -28.77
CA GLU A 71 -15.37 -30.89 -29.36
C GLU A 71 -15.46 -30.51 -30.85
N SER A 72 -14.77 -29.40 -31.21
CA SER A 72 -14.20 -29.22 -32.54
C SER A 72 -13.00 -28.27 -32.49
N THR A 73 -11.81 -28.80 -32.72
CA THR A 73 -10.57 -28.02 -32.87
C THR A 73 -10.47 -27.40 -34.26
N GLN A 74 -10.01 -26.15 -34.37
CA GLN A 74 -9.23 -25.73 -35.53
C GLN A 74 -8.17 -24.70 -35.13
N ALA A 75 -6.97 -24.82 -35.69
CA ALA A 75 -5.84 -23.94 -35.41
C ALA A 75 -5.89 -22.65 -36.23
N GLY A 76 -5.50 -21.53 -35.59
CA GLY A 76 -4.93 -20.35 -36.24
C GLY A 76 -3.44 -20.29 -35.90
N ALA A 77 -2.60 -19.95 -36.86
CA ALA A 77 -1.15 -19.83 -36.67
C ALA A 77 -0.68 -18.42 -37.03
N GLY A 78 0.27 -17.90 -36.26
CA GLY A 78 0.66 -16.49 -36.26
C GLY A 78 0.35 -15.84 -34.90
N GLU A 79 1.24 -15.11 -34.24
CA GLU A 79 2.64 -14.79 -34.59
C GLU A 79 3.55 -14.92 -33.36
N ASN A 80 4.82 -15.28 -33.57
CA ASN A 80 5.78 -15.59 -32.50
C ASN A 80 6.42 -14.30 -31.94
N SER A 81 5.64 -13.50 -31.23
CA SER A 81 6.14 -12.35 -30.47
C SER A 81 6.90 -12.83 -29.23
N SER A 82 8.24 -12.80 -29.29
CA SER A 82 9.09 -13.15 -28.15
C SER A 82 9.03 -12.05 -27.07
N PRO A 83 8.70 -12.37 -25.80
CA PRO A 83 8.69 -11.36 -24.72
C PRO A 83 10.10 -10.99 -24.22
N ALA A 84 11.13 -11.74 -24.64
CA ALA A 84 12.45 -11.77 -24.00
C ALA A 84 13.29 -10.47 -24.09
N ASP A 85 12.91 -9.49 -24.92
CA ASP A 85 13.61 -8.20 -25.06
C ASP A 85 13.05 -7.08 -24.15
N ALA A 86 11.85 -7.26 -23.58
CA ALA A 86 11.30 -6.33 -22.58
C ALA A 86 11.82 -6.63 -21.15
N GLN A 87 12.02 -7.91 -20.83
CA GLN A 87 12.16 -8.43 -19.46
C GLN A 87 13.50 -8.11 -18.75
N THR A 88 14.40 -7.32 -19.35
CA THR A 88 15.71 -6.94 -18.77
C THR A 88 15.87 -5.43 -18.54
N ARG A 89 14.85 -4.63 -18.88
CA ARG A 89 14.94 -3.16 -18.96
C ARG A 89 14.63 -2.38 -17.68
N GLN A 90 14.21 -3.03 -16.58
CA GLN A 90 13.62 -2.32 -15.41
C GLN A 90 14.37 -2.54 -14.09
N THR A 91 15.51 -3.24 -14.09
CA THR A 91 16.38 -3.40 -12.91
C THR A 91 17.75 -2.72 -13.07
N SER A 92 18.11 -2.34 -14.29
CA SER A 92 19.39 -1.71 -14.65
C SER A 92 19.30 -0.19 -14.83
N SER A 93 18.22 0.41 -14.30
CA SER A 93 17.86 1.82 -14.43
C SER A 93 17.37 2.44 -13.11
N LEU A 94 17.63 1.77 -11.99
CA LEU A 94 17.34 2.26 -10.63
C LEU A 94 18.64 2.71 -9.97
N LYS A 95 18.58 3.83 -9.26
CA LYS A 95 19.68 4.33 -8.43
C LYS A 95 19.75 3.54 -7.12
N ASP A 96 20.95 3.29 -6.62
CA ASP A 96 21.15 2.69 -5.30
C ASP A 96 20.51 3.56 -4.19
N GLY A 97 19.73 2.92 -3.31
CA GLY A 97 18.89 3.62 -2.35
C GLY A 97 17.87 2.71 -1.65
N VAL A 98 16.97 3.31 -0.87
CA VAL A 98 15.85 2.62 -0.20
C VAL A 98 14.56 3.39 -0.49
N TYR A 99 13.57 2.69 -1.04
CA TYR A 99 12.32 3.26 -1.54
C TYR A 99 11.11 2.46 -1.03
N HIS A 100 9.99 3.12 -0.75
CA HIS A 100 8.73 2.38 -0.59
C HIS A 100 8.29 1.81 -1.94
N ILE A 101 7.68 0.62 -1.92
CA ILE A 101 7.14 -0.03 -3.12
C ILE A 101 5.85 -0.80 -2.79
N GLN A 102 4.87 -0.76 -3.67
CA GLN A 102 3.69 -1.62 -3.59
C GLN A 102 4.05 -3.06 -4.01
N VAL A 103 3.45 -4.03 -3.33
CA VAL A 103 3.63 -5.46 -3.63
C VAL A 103 2.28 -6.14 -3.71
N ASP A 104 1.88 -6.50 -4.92
CA ASP A 104 0.69 -7.33 -5.15
C ASP A 104 0.96 -8.76 -4.66
N SER A 105 -0.07 -9.40 -4.10
CA SER A 105 -0.01 -10.83 -3.74
C SER A 105 -1.27 -11.57 -4.19
N SER A 106 -1.08 -12.77 -4.75
CA SER A 106 -2.18 -13.64 -5.22
C SER A 106 -3.11 -14.18 -4.10
N SER A 107 -2.99 -13.69 -2.87
CA SER A 107 -3.99 -13.91 -1.82
C SER A 107 -4.03 -12.78 -0.79
N SER A 108 -5.21 -12.17 -0.61
CA SER A 108 -5.50 -11.20 0.46
C SER A 108 -5.37 -11.73 1.91
N LYS A 109 -5.00 -13.02 2.09
CA LYS A 109 -4.57 -13.58 3.39
C LYS A 109 -3.08 -13.41 3.66
N PHE A 110 -2.27 -13.17 2.63
CA PHE A 110 -0.87 -12.77 2.74
C PHE A 110 -0.78 -11.25 2.54
N ARG A 111 -1.39 -10.50 3.47
CA ARG A 111 -1.45 -9.04 3.37
C ARG A 111 -0.12 -8.43 3.80
N ILE A 112 0.63 -7.94 2.82
CA ILE A 112 1.68 -6.95 3.00
C ILE A 112 0.99 -5.60 3.30
N THR A 113 1.53 -4.81 4.21
CA THR A 113 0.98 -3.50 4.62
C THR A 113 1.93 -2.33 4.38
N ASP A 114 3.22 -2.63 4.28
CA ASP A 114 4.27 -1.71 3.85
C ASP A 114 5.42 -2.57 3.27
N CYS A 115 6.22 -2.01 2.36
CA CYS A 115 7.39 -2.68 1.83
C CYS A 115 8.47 -1.66 1.42
N LEU A 116 9.70 -1.90 1.88
CA LEU A 116 10.88 -1.11 1.52
C LEU A 116 11.78 -1.91 0.58
N LEU A 117 11.91 -1.46 -0.67
CA LEU A 117 12.90 -1.94 -1.64
C LEU A 117 14.25 -1.29 -1.34
N THR A 118 15.30 -2.09 -1.21
CA THR A 118 16.70 -1.65 -1.17
C THR A 118 17.38 -2.05 -2.49
N VAL A 119 18.06 -1.08 -3.12
CA VAL A 119 18.89 -1.27 -4.31
C VAL A 119 20.35 -0.98 -3.92
N GLU A 120 21.26 -1.91 -4.15
CA GLU A 120 22.70 -1.79 -3.86
C GLU A 120 23.52 -2.54 -4.93
N ASP A 121 24.46 -1.87 -5.61
CA ASP A 121 25.23 -2.39 -6.75
C ASP A 121 24.32 -3.04 -7.84
N GLY A 122 23.13 -2.47 -8.07
CA GLY A 122 22.11 -3.01 -8.99
C GLY A 122 21.49 -4.35 -8.54
N THR A 123 21.69 -4.76 -7.29
CA THR A 123 21.03 -5.91 -6.67
C THR A 123 19.90 -5.45 -5.77
N MET A 124 18.75 -6.15 -5.80
CA MET A 124 17.56 -5.75 -5.06
C MET A 124 17.19 -6.73 -3.93
N SER A 125 16.83 -6.20 -2.78
CA SER A 125 16.11 -6.94 -1.72
C SER A 125 15.01 -6.06 -1.13
N ALA A 126 13.95 -6.68 -0.60
CA ALA A 126 12.81 -5.96 -0.07
C ALA A 126 12.43 -6.44 1.34
N VAL A 127 12.16 -5.51 2.25
CA VAL A 127 11.61 -5.80 3.58
C VAL A 127 10.10 -5.66 3.51
N MET A 128 9.38 -6.78 3.45
CA MET A 128 7.92 -6.81 3.44
C MET A 128 7.39 -6.81 4.87
N THR A 129 6.71 -5.74 5.27
CA THR A 129 6.01 -5.63 6.56
C THR A 129 4.62 -6.25 6.44
N MET A 130 4.28 -7.21 7.30
CA MET A 130 3.05 -8.00 7.22
C MET A 130 1.97 -7.47 8.16
N GLY A 131 0.74 -7.36 7.64
CA GLY A 131 -0.46 -7.00 8.41
C GLY A 131 -0.98 -8.09 9.36
N GLY A 132 -0.09 -8.94 9.91
CA GLY A 132 -0.44 -9.95 10.90
C GLY A 132 0.61 -11.04 11.13
N THR A 133 0.69 -11.52 12.37
CA THR A 133 1.69 -12.46 12.91
C THR A 133 1.46 -13.94 12.53
N GLY A 134 0.78 -14.20 11.41
CA GLY A 134 0.23 -15.52 11.03
C GLY A 134 1.20 -16.47 10.33
N TYR A 135 2.37 -15.97 9.95
CA TYR A 135 3.40 -16.66 9.15
C TYR A 135 4.75 -16.61 9.88
N LEU A 136 5.52 -17.70 9.81
CA LEU A 136 6.79 -17.86 10.52
C LEU A 136 8.03 -17.79 9.62
N LYS A 137 7.90 -18.25 8.39
CA LYS A 137 8.97 -18.26 7.39
C LYS A 137 8.39 -18.22 5.97
N VAL A 138 9.14 -17.64 5.05
CA VAL A 138 8.85 -17.67 3.61
C VAL A 138 9.98 -18.36 2.85
N PHE A 139 9.69 -18.81 1.64
CA PHE A 139 10.63 -19.44 0.72
C PHE A 139 10.38 -18.89 -0.68
N MET A 140 11.43 -18.44 -1.37
CA MET A 140 11.31 -17.91 -2.74
C MET A 140 11.35 -19.08 -3.73
N GLY A 141 10.17 -19.46 -4.21
CA GLY A 141 9.89 -20.73 -4.89
C GLY A 141 8.54 -21.32 -4.46
N THR A 142 8.30 -22.60 -4.75
CA THR A 142 7.04 -23.30 -4.46
C THR A 142 7.08 -24.07 -3.13
N GLY A 143 5.90 -24.47 -2.61
CA GLY A 143 5.77 -25.21 -1.37
C GLY A 143 6.30 -26.65 -1.48
N GLU A 144 6.21 -27.26 -2.65
CA GLU A 144 6.77 -28.60 -2.91
C GLU A 144 8.31 -28.59 -2.98
N GLU A 145 8.91 -27.43 -3.29
CA GLU A 145 10.35 -27.21 -3.15
C GLU A 145 10.70 -26.89 -1.70
N ALA A 146 9.90 -26.06 -1.02
CA ALA A 146 10.08 -25.71 0.39
C ALA A 146 9.98 -26.92 1.34
N GLU A 147 9.20 -27.95 1.01
CA GLU A 147 9.17 -29.23 1.75
C GLU A 147 10.45 -30.08 1.59
N LYS A 148 11.29 -29.76 0.60
CA LYS A 148 12.55 -30.47 0.28
C LYS A 148 13.80 -29.62 0.55
N ALA A 149 13.62 -28.32 0.79
CA ALA A 149 14.68 -27.36 1.01
C ALA A 149 15.28 -27.49 2.43
N PRO A 150 16.59 -27.19 2.60
CA PRO A 150 17.21 -27.13 3.93
C PRO A 150 16.77 -25.87 4.68
N GLU A 151 16.88 -25.85 6.01
CA GLU A 151 16.31 -24.76 6.81
C GLU A 151 16.96 -23.38 6.55
N GLU A 152 18.23 -23.38 6.13
CA GLU A 152 18.99 -22.19 5.75
C GLU A 152 18.52 -21.54 4.44
N ALA A 153 17.64 -22.22 3.67
CA ALA A 153 16.98 -21.64 2.50
C ALA A 153 15.66 -20.93 2.83
N PHE A 154 15.20 -21.00 4.08
CA PHE A 154 14.00 -20.28 4.53
C PHE A 154 14.35 -18.92 5.11
N ILE A 155 13.51 -17.94 4.79
CA ILE A 155 13.61 -16.57 5.31
C ILE A 155 12.69 -16.49 6.53
N PRO A 156 13.22 -16.41 7.76
CA PRO A 156 12.41 -16.32 8.97
C PRO A 156 11.76 -14.94 9.10
N PHE A 157 10.72 -14.84 9.93
CA PHE A 157 10.19 -13.54 10.32
C PHE A 157 11.18 -12.80 11.24
N THR A 158 11.20 -11.48 11.12
CA THR A 158 11.72 -10.57 12.15
C THR A 158 10.54 -9.86 12.81
N GLU A 159 10.58 -9.71 14.14
CA GLU A 159 9.59 -8.96 14.90
C GLU A 159 10.01 -7.48 14.95
N GLN A 160 9.14 -6.57 14.49
CA GLN A 160 9.40 -5.13 14.53
C GLN A 160 9.03 -4.54 15.91
N ALA A 161 9.40 -3.27 16.14
CA ALA A 161 9.21 -2.59 17.43
C ALA A 161 7.73 -2.42 17.85
N ASP A 162 6.78 -2.54 16.92
CA ASP A 162 5.33 -2.52 17.14
C ASP A 162 4.71 -3.93 17.29
N GLY A 163 5.51 -4.99 17.16
CA GLY A 163 5.06 -6.39 17.16
C GLY A 163 4.55 -6.91 15.82
N THR A 164 4.67 -6.15 14.72
CA THR A 164 4.44 -6.69 13.38
C THR A 164 5.55 -7.66 12.96
N HIS A 165 5.24 -8.54 12.01
CA HIS A 165 6.20 -9.46 11.41
C HIS A 165 6.69 -8.89 10.08
N ALA A 166 7.99 -9.00 9.80
CA ALA A 166 8.55 -8.66 8.50
C ALA A 166 9.44 -9.78 7.93
N PHE A 167 9.56 -9.82 6.60
CA PHE A 167 10.43 -10.74 5.88
C PHE A 167 11.34 -9.96 4.91
N GLN A 168 12.66 -10.13 5.01
CA GLN A 168 13.59 -9.59 4.01
C GLN A 168 13.78 -10.62 2.88
N VAL A 169 13.28 -10.33 1.69
CA VAL A 169 13.33 -11.23 0.52
C VAL A 169 14.24 -10.66 -0.57
N PRO A 170 14.96 -11.51 -1.34
CA PRO A 170 15.58 -11.06 -2.58
C PRO A 170 14.49 -10.74 -3.62
N VAL A 171 14.71 -9.72 -4.45
CA VAL A 171 13.81 -9.35 -5.55
C VAL A 171 14.56 -9.60 -6.87
N GLU A 172 14.17 -10.64 -7.61
CA GLU A 172 14.87 -10.99 -8.86
C GLU A 172 14.49 -10.06 -10.03
N ALA A 173 13.28 -9.49 -10.01
CA ALA A 173 12.82 -8.48 -10.96
C ALA A 173 11.63 -7.67 -10.40
N LEU A 174 11.38 -6.51 -10.98
CA LEU A 174 10.10 -5.78 -10.85
C LEU A 174 9.11 -6.25 -11.94
N ASP A 175 7.82 -6.00 -11.69
CA ASP A 175 6.68 -6.21 -12.60
C ASP A 175 6.54 -7.62 -13.19
N GLN A 176 7.11 -8.61 -12.52
CA GLN A 176 7.06 -10.03 -12.89
C GLN A 176 6.56 -10.89 -11.72
N GLU A 177 5.89 -11.99 -12.05
CA GLU A 177 5.34 -12.95 -11.09
C GLU A 177 6.46 -13.75 -10.41
N ILE A 178 6.80 -13.38 -9.17
CA ILE A 178 7.78 -14.09 -8.34
C ILE A 178 7.07 -15.12 -7.44
N PRO A 179 7.39 -16.43 -7.55
CA PRO A 179 6.87 -17.45 -6.64
C PRO A 179 7.40 -17.28 -5.21
N CYS A 180 6.51 -17.36 -4.22
CA CYS A 180 6.86 -17.30 -2.80
C CYS A 180 5.90 -18.15 -1.98
N SER A 181 6.41 -19.11 -1.21
CA SER A 181 5.58 -19.95 -0.33
C SER A 181 5.75 -19.55 1.13
N ALA A 182 4.64 -19.33 1.82
CA ALA A 182 4.60 -18.83 3.20
C ALA A 182 4.11 -19.90 4.20
N PHE A 183 4.92 -20.20 5.22
CA PHE A 183 4.60 -21.23 6.23
C PHE A 183 3.70 -20.66 7.34
N SER A 184 2.48 -21.18 7.45
CA SER A 184 1.48 -20.65 8.40
C SER A 184 1.57 -21.27 9.79
N LYS A 185 1.75 -20.41 10.81
CA LYS A 185 1.82 -20.76 12.24
C LYS A 185 0.63 -21.60 12.74
N ARG A 186 -0.57 -21.37 12.18
CA ARG A 186 -1.83 -22.01 12.63
C ARG A 186 -2.18 -23.30 11.87
N ARG A 187 -1.52 -23.55 10.74
CA ARG A 187 -1.85 -24.68 9.85
C ARG A 187 -0.67 -25.62 9.60
N GLU A 188 0.52 -25.23 10.05
CA GLU A 188 1.77 -26.01 9.94
C GLU A 188 2.03 -26.49 8.50
N LYS A 189 1.65 -25.64 7.54
CA LYS A 189 1.72 -25.90 6.10
C LYS A 189 2.21 -24.65 5.36
N TRP A 190 2.97 -24.88 4.30
CA TRP A 190 3.23 -23.92 3.24
C TRP A 190 1.96 -23.54 2.48
N TYR A 191 1.90 -22.28 2.08
CA TYR A 191 0.89 -21.73 1.17
C TYR A 191 1.59 -20.95 0.06
N ASP A 192 1.45 -21.43 -1.17
CA ASP A 192 2.06 -20.82 -2.34
C ASP A 192 1.39 -19.47 -2.63
N ARG A 193 2.21 -18.50 -3.00
CA ARG A 193 1.84 -17.14 -3.42
C ARG A 193 2.64 -16.77 -4.66
N THR A 194 2.10 -15.78 -5.34
CA THR A 194 2.78 -14.98 -6.33
C THR A 194 2.93 -13.61 -5.73
N LEU A 195 4.09 -12.99 -5.88
CA LEU A 195 4.37 -11.60 -5.54
C LEU A 195 4.70 -10.84 -6.82
N VAL A 196 4.25 -9.59 -6.93
CA VAL A 196 4.69 -8.67 -8.00
C VAL A 196 5.09 -7.35 -7.33
N PHE A 197 6.36 -6.98 -7.48
CA PHE A 197 6.91 -5.72 -6.97
C PHE A 197 6.73 -4.64 -8.03
N ARG A 198 6.00 -3.57 -7.71
CA ARG A 198 5.38 -2.67 -8.68
C ARG A 198 6.24 -1.43 -8.97
N SER A 199 6.89 -1.37 -10.13
CA SER A 199 7.74 -0.23 -10.49
C SER A 199 6.95 1.07 -10.69
N ASP A 200 5.66 0.97 -11.04
CA ASP A 200 4.73 2.10 -11.17
C ASP A 200 4.33 2.73 -9.82
N SER A 201 4.82 2.18 -8.70
CA SER A 201 4.70 2.76 -7.35
C SER A 201 6.02 3.30 -6.78
N LEU A 202 7.16 3.10 -7.47
CA LEU A 202 8.42 3.72 -7.07
C LEU A 202 8.39 5.23 -7.40
N PRO A 203 8.96 6.11 -6.56
CA PRO A 203 8.99 7.55 -6.82
C PRO A 203 9.92 7.89 -8.00
N ALA A 204 9.92 9.14 -8.47
CA ALA A 204 10.62 9.52 -9.71
C ALA A 204 12.15 9.43 -9.59
N GLU A 205 12.69 9.88 -8.47
CA GLU A 205 14.12 9.94 -8.15
C GLU A 205 14.75 8.56 -7.89
N ALA A 206 13.95 7.50 -7.76
CA ALA A 206 14.44 6.12 -7.70
C ALA A 206 15.11 5.64 -9.00
N PHE A 207 14.86 6.34 -10.13
CA PHE A 207 15.32 5.97 -11.46
C PHE A 207 16.48 6.85 -11.92
N GLU A 208 17.28 6.35 -12.86
CA GLU A 208 18.37 7.10 -13.49
C GLU A 208 17.89 8.38 -14.20
N ASP A 209 18.75 9.41 -14.21
CA ASP A 209 18.36 10.73 -14.73
C ASP A 209 18.00 10.69 -16.22
N GLY A 210 16.85 11.27 -16.58
CA GLY A 210 16.28 11.19 -17.93
C GLY A 210 15.48 9.93 -18.23
N SER A 211 15.15 9.09 -17.23
CA SER A 211 14.23 7.96 -17.41
C SER A 211 12.77 8.35 -17.66
N PHE A 212 12.37 9.57 -17.30
CA PHE A 212 11.01 10.12 -17.48
C PHE A 212 11.07 11.54 -18.04
N ALA A 213 9.93 12.01 -18.56
CA ALA A 213 9.74 13.42 -18.89
C ALA A 213 9.70 14.29 -17.61
N THR A 214 10.38 15.43 -17.66
CA THR A 214 10.51 16.44 -16.59
C THR A 214 10.42 17.83 -17.21
N ALA A 215 10.18 18.88 -16.43
CA ALA A 215 10.11 20.24 -16.99
C ALA A 215 11.42 20.65 -17.70
N GLU A 216 12.58 20.26 -17.16
CA GLU A 216 13.89 20.48 -17.81
C GLU A 216 14.02 19.67 -19.12
N SER A 217 13.68 18.38 -19.12
CA SER A 217 13.81 17.55 -20.33
C SER A 217 12.80 17.89 -21.44
N LEU A 218 11.64 18.45 -21.07
CA LEU A 218 10.65 19.01 -21.99
C LEU A 218 11.05 20.41 -22.48
N GLY A 219 12.04 21.05 -21.86
CA GLY A 219 12.50 22.39 -22.22
C GLY A 219 11.56 23.52 -21.82
N LEU A 220 10.78 23.33 -20.75
CA LEU A 220 9.88 24.36 -20.21
C LEU A 220 10.70 25.47 -19.53
N GLU A 221 10.40 26.73 -19.87
CA GLU A 221 11.01 27.91 -19.21
C GLU A 221 10.22 28.26 -17.94
N ASP A 222 10.83 29.05 -17.03
CA ASP A 222 10.16 29.54 -15.82
C ASP A 222 8.89 30.34 -16.18
N GLY A 223 7.71 29.84 -15.78
CA GLY A 223 6.43 30.37 -16.24
C GLY A 223 5.19 29.61 -15.76
N SER A 224 4.03 30.03 -16.27
CA SER A 224 2.72 29.44 -15.98
C SER A 224 2.16 28.72 -17.20
N TYR A 225 1.65 27.52 -16.95
CA TYR A 225 1.21 26.53 -17.93
C TYR A 225 -0.12 25.90 -17.48
N GLN A 226 -0.71 25.10 -18.36
CA GLN A 226 -1.81 24.18 -18.07
C GLN A 226 -1.41 22.77 -18.57
N VAL A 227 -1.89 21.72 -17.92
CA VAL A 227 -1.61 20.32 -18.28
C VAL A 227 -2.81 19.43 -17.96
N GLU A 228 -3.14 18.47 -18.82
CA GLU A 228 -4.17 17.48 -18.49
C GLU A 228 -3.65 16.54 -17.39
N VAL A 229 -4.47 16.38 -16.35
CA VAL A 229 -4.22 15.48 -15.23
C VAL A 229 -5.32 14.41 -15.15
N THR A 230 -4.91 13.17 -14.93
CA THR A 230 -5.81 12.04 -14.64
C THR A 230 -5.67 11.61 -13.18
N LEU A 231 -6.79 11.37 -12.51
CA LEU A 231 -6.87 10.76 -11.17
C LEU A 231 -7.40 9.32 -11.28
N GLU A 232 -6.64 8.36 -10.79
CA GLU A 232 -7.07 6.97 -10.58
C GLU A 232 -7.11 6.61 -9.08
N GLY A 233 -7.78 5.51 -8.75
CA GLY A 233 -7.80 4.94 -7.40
C GLY A 233 -8.94 5.40 -6.50
N GLY A 234 -8.72 5.32 -5.19
CA GLY A 234 -9.74 5.52 -4.16
C GLY A 234 -11.01 4.71 -4.40
N SER A 235 -12.16 5.38 -4.41
CA SER A 235 -13.49 4.77 -4.63
C SER A 235 -14.07 4.99 -6.03
N GLY A 236 -13.34 5.65 -6.94
CA GLY A 236 -13.87 6.07 -8.25
C GLY A 236 -15.02 7.08 -8.20
N ARG A 237 -15.30 7.68 -7.03
CA ARG A 237 -16.36 8.67 -6.79
C ARG A 237 -15.88 10.14 -6.79
N THR A 238 -14.60 10.35 -7.00
CA THR A 238 -13.93 11.65 -6.93
C THR A 238 -13.14 11.87 -8.21
N SER A 239 -13.04 13.12 -8.61
CA SER A 239 -12.18 13.58 -9.69
C SER A 239 -11.35 14.78 -9.21
N VAL A 240 -10.36 15.14 -10.00
CA VAL A 240 -9.71 16.46 -9.97
C VAL A 240 -10.22 17.30 -11.14
N GLU A 241 -10.02 18.61 -11.09
CA GLU A 241 -10.17 19.47 -12.27
C GLU A 241 -9.02 19.24 -13.26
N SER A 242 -9.32 19.29 -14.55
CA SER A 242 -8.36 19.06 -15.63
C SER A 242 -8.76 19.91 -16.85
N PRO A 243 -7.84 20.64 -17.51
CA PRO A 243 -6.41 20.71 -17.18
C PRO A 243 -6.13 21.43 -15.85
N ALA A 244 -5.11 20.96 -15.13
CA ALA A 244 -4.62 21.61 -13.93
C ALA A 244 -3.66 22.75 -14.28
N ALA A 245 -3.63 23.80 -13.44
CA ALA A 245 -2.63 24.85 -13.58
C ALA A 245 -1.25 24.32 -13.15
N LEU A 246 -0.21 24.64 -13.93
CA LEU A 246 1.16 24.15 -13.78
C LEU A 246 2.11 25.34 -13.72
N ARG A 247 3.04 25.34 -12.76
CA ARG A 247 4.03 26.40 -12.55
C ARG A 247 5.43 25.81 -12.63
N VAL A 248 6.25 26.34 -13.52
CA VAL A 248 7.67 25.96 -13.65
C VAL A 248 8.52 27.05 -13.03
N GLU A 249 9.44 26.67 -12.14
CA GLU A 249 10.39 27.59 -11.51
C GLU A 249 11.74 26.89 -11.25
N LYS A 250 12.83 27.42 -11.81
CA LYS A 250 14.18 26.84 -11.76
C LYS A 250 14.24 25.38 -12.25
N GLY A 251 13.43 25.04 -13.26
CA GLY A 251 13.31 23.68 -13.81
C GLY A 251 12.47 22.71 -12.97
N LEU A 252 11.92 23.13 -11.83
CA LEU A 252 10.98 22.33 -11.04
C LEU A 252 9.53 22.68 -11.42
N ALA A 253 8.70 21.66 -11.60
CA ALA A 253 7.27 21.81 -11.88
C ALA A 253 6.42 21.62 -10.62
N TRP A 254 5.37 22.45 -10.49
CA TRP A 254 4.39 22.42 -9.42
C TRP A 254 2.99 22.48 -10.02
N ALA A 255 2.09 21.57 -9.66
CA ALA A 255 0.72 21.53 -10.16
C ALA A 255 -0.29 21.91 -9.08
N THR A 256 -1.24 22.77 -9.43
CA THR A 256 -2.40 23.13 -8.59
C THR A 256 -3.53 22.17 -8.87
N VAL A 257 -3.70 21.17 -7.99
CA VAL A 257 -4.68 20.09 -8.12
C VAL A 257 -5.94 20.45 -7.31
N VAL A 258 -6.98 20.87 -8.02
CA VAL A 258 -8.32 21.16 -7.46
C VAL A 258 -9.13 19.86 -7.39
N TRP A 259 -9.61 19.47 -6.21
CA TRP A 259 -10.42 18.25 -6.02
C TRP A 259 -11.92 18.54 -6.15
N SER A 260 -12.71 17.54 -6.53
CA SER A 260 -14.18 17.64 -6.65
C SER A 260 -14.93 17.72 -5.29
N SER A 261 -14.28 18.15 -4.21
CA SER A 261 -14.79 18.13 -2.83
C SER A 261 -13.94 19.01 -1.91
N SER A 262 -14.58 19.71 -0.97
CA SER A 262 -13.94 20.47 0.14
C SER A 262 -13.55 19.63 1.36
N ASN A 263 -13.69 18.30 1.28
CA ASN A 263 -13.55 17.39 2.42
C ASN A 263 -12.24 16.59 2.36
N TYR A 264 -11.13 17.21 1.94
CA TYR A 264 -9.79 16.64 2.02
C TYR A 264 -8.89 17.57 2.86
N ASP A 265 -8.41 17.08 4.00
CA ASP A 265 -7.73 17.89 5.01
C ASP A 265 -6.23 18.07 4.71
N TYR A 266 -5.62 17.10 4.02
CA TYR A 266 -4.25 17.15 3.53
C TYR A 266 -4.01 16.10 2.44
N MET A 267 -2.98 16.33 1.63
CA MET A 267 -2.34 15.32 0.79
C MET A 267 -0.97 14.92 1.33
N ILE A 268 -0.51 13.73 0.96
CA ILE A 268 0.89 13.30 1.06
C ILE A 268 1.36 12.89 -0.33
N VAL A 269 2.51 13.41 -0.74
CA VAL A 269 3.21 13.10 -2.01
C VAL A 269 4.66 12.77 -1.65
N ASP A 270 5.16 11.62 -2.09
CA ASP A 270 6.53 11.11 -1.78
C ASP A 270 6.94 11.16 -0.29
N GLY A 271 5.94 11.11 0.61
CA GLY A 271 6.11 11.17 2.06
C GLY A 271 6.05 12.57 2.69
N GLU A 272 6.08 13.64 1.89
CA GLU A 272 5.87 15.01 2.36
C GLU A 272 4.37 15.38 2.39
N ARG A 273 3.95 16.15 3.40
CA ARG A 273 2.55 16.57 3.61
C ARG A 273 2.30 17.95 2.98
N PHE A 274 1.21 18.05 2.22
CA PHE A 274 0.72 19.27 1.61
C PHE A 274 -0.68 19.59 2.16
N ASP A 275 -0.83 20.75 2.78
CA ASP A 275 -2.12 21.28 3.27
C ASP A 275 -2.84 22.05 2.14
N PRO A 276 -4.19 22.11 2.14
CA PRO A 276 -4.94 22.78 1.08
C PRO A 276 -4.86 24.32 1.16
N ALA A 277 -5.06 24.99 0.02
CA ALA A 277 -5.12 26.43 -0.09
C ALA A 277 -6.27 27.04 0.75
N GLU A 278 -5.99 28.13 1.48
CA GLU A 278 -6.98 28.79 2.33
C GLU A 278 -8.01 29.58 1.49
N GLY A 279 -9.30 29.26 1.67
CA GLY A 279 -10.42 30.07 1.19
C GLY A 279 -11.08 29.59 -0.11
N GLU A 280 -10.59 28.52 -0.74
CA GLU A 280 -11.18 27.91 -1.93
C GLU A 280 -12.50 27.17 -1.64
N GLU A 281 -13.36 27.02 -2.64
CA GLU A 281 -14.64 26.29 -2.50
C GLU A 281 -14.42 24.76 -2.35
N THR A 282 -13.34 24.23 -2.92
CA THR A 282 -12.94 22.82 -2.80
C THR A 282 -11.47 22.67 -2.45
N SER A 283 -11.09 21.48 -1.95
CA SER A 283 -9.73 21.20 -1.49
C SER A 283 -8.77 21.30 -2.66
N THR A 284 -7.83 22.23 -2.59
CA THR A 284 -6.92 22.58 -3.69
C THR A 284 -5.50 22.58 -3.18
N PHE A 285 -4.60 21.85 -3.84
CA PHE A 285 -3.23 21.60 -3.35
C PHE A 285 -2.22 22.00 -4.42
N GLU A 286 -1.16 22.74 -4.05
CA GLU A 286 0.02 22.89 -4.90
C GLU A 286 1.03 21.77 -4.54
N ILE A 287 1.30 20.88 -5.47
CA ILE A 287 2.18 19.70 -5.28
C ILE A 287 3.29 19.64 -6.33
N PRO A 288 4.47 19.10 -6.02
CA PRO A 288 5.53 18.92 -7.01
C PRO A 288 5.12 17.90 -8.10
N VAL A 289 5.59 18.12 -9.33
CA VAL A 289 5.48 17.17 -10.45
C VAL A 289 6.89 16.67 -10.79
N ALA A 290 7.30 15.60 -10.13
CA ALA A 290 8.65 15.04 -10.28
C ALA A 290 8.86 14.30 -11.61
N ALA A 291 7.78 13.82 -12.24
CA ALA A 291 7.78 13.24 -13.58
C ALA A 291 6.42 13.43 -14.26
N PHE A 292 6.43 13.68 -15.57
CA PHE A 292 5.27 13.59 -16.46
C PHE A 292 5.17 12.16 -17.03
N ASP A 293 4.00 11.82 -17.59
CA ASP A 293 3.67 10.53 -18.22
C ASP A 293 3.82 9.30 -17.29
N LYS A 294 4.03 9.56 -16.00
CA LYS A 294 4.25 8.57 -14.95
C LYS A 294 3.11 8.61 -13.94
N LYS A 295 2.78 7.42 -13.42
CA LYS A 295 1.97 7.26 -12.22
C LYS A 295 2.72 7.77 -10.98
N MET A 296 2.10 8.72 -10.28
CA MET A 296 2.56 9.27 -9.02
C MET A 296 1.56 8.87 -7.94
N GLU A 297 1.96 8.04 -6.96
CA GLU A 297 1.07 7.72 -5.83
C GLU A 297 0.93 8.96 -4.94
N VAL A 298 -0.31 9.30 -4.62
CA VAL A 298 -0.64 10.33 -3.64
C VAL A 298 -1.64 9.79 -2.65
N LYS A 299 -1.56 10.23 -1.40
CA LYS A 299 -2.50 9.87 -0.34
C LYS A 299 -3.26 11.10 0.08
N ALA A 300 -4.59 11.05 0.11
CA ALA A 300 -5.42 12.16 0.55
C ALA A 300 -6.26 11.72 1.76
N ASP A 301 -6.24 12.48 2.85
CA ASP A 301 -7.11 12.24 4.01
C ASP A 301 -8.47 12.90 3.78
N THR A 302 -9.54 12.13 3.86
CA THR A 302 -10.91 12.66 3.76
C THR A 302 -11.71 12.59 5.06
N VAL A 303 -12.29 13.73 5.41
CA VAL A 303 -13.26 13.91 6.50
C VAL A 303 -14.73 13.82 6.04
N ALA A 304 -14.98 13.47 4.76
CA ALA A 304 -16.33 13.25 4.23
C ALA A 304 -17.05 12.06 4.88
N MET A 305 -16.29 11.16 5.51
CA MET A 305 -16.77 10.04 6.30
C MET A 305 -16.62 10.39 7.79
N SER A 306 -17.50 9.87 8.66
CA SER A 306 -17.56 10.27 10.09
C SER A 306 -16.31 9.92 10.93
N VAL A 307 -15.28 9.35 10.31
CA VAL A 307 -13.93 9.16 10.83
C VAL A 307 -12.97 9.53 9.68
N PRO A 308 -11.92 10.32 9.91
CA PRO A 308 -10.91 10.65 8.89
C PRO A 308 -10.27 9.40 8.29
N HIS A 309 -10.03 9.42 6.97
CA HIS A 309 -9.49 8.28 6.23
C HIS A 309 -8.48 8.73 5.17
N GLU A 310 -7.21 8.37 5.37
CA GLU A 310 -6.18 8.39 4.33
C GLU A 310 -6.53 7.35 3.24
N ILE A 311 -6.61 7.80 2.00
CA ILE A 311 -6.91 6.98 0.82
C ILE A 311 -5.80 7.18 -0.22
N SER A 312 -5.21 6.10 -0.72
CA SER A 312 -4.28 6.16 -1.86
C SER A 312 -5.03 6.37 -3.19
N TYR A 313 -4.46 7.26 -3.98
CA TYR A 313 -4.83 7.59 -5.35
C TYR A 313 -3.57 7.59 -6.22
N THR A 314 -3.75 7.72 -7.53
CA THR A 314 -2.66 7.93 -8.47
C THR A 314 -2.97 9.13 -9.34
N LEU A 315 -2.01 10.03 -9.48
CA LEU A 315 -2.04 11.12 -10.46
C LEU A 315 -1.14 10.78 -11.65
N THR A 316 -1.48 11.31 -12.82
CA THR A 316 -0.63 11.29 -14.02
C THR A 316 -0.86 12.58 -14.80
N PHE A 317 0.22 13.27 -15.15
CA PHE A 317 0.21 14.52 -15.92
C PHE A 317 0.76 14.24 -17.32
N ASP A 318 -0.02 14.55 -18.36
CA ASP A 318 0.30 14.18 -19.76
C ASP A 318 1.19 15.26 -20.41
N SER A 319 2.42 14.90 -20.80
CA SER A 319 3.39 15.88 -21.32
C SER A 319 3.05 16.42 -22.71
N ASP A 320 2.30 15.68 -23.54
CA ASP A 320 1.85 16.14 -24.86
C ASP A 320 0.75 17.22 -24.75
N THR A 321 0.18 17.42 -23.55
CA THR A 321 -0.87 18.43 -23.27
C THR A 321 -0.38 19.71 -22.60
N VAL A 322 0.93 19.87 -22.37
CA VAL A 322 1.48 21.05 -21.68
C VAL A 322 1.42 22.29 -22.59
N GLU A 323 0.51 23.21 -22.29
CA GLU A 323 0.35 24.50 -22.97
C GLU A 323 0.64 25.68 -22.03
N ALA A 324 1.02 26.83 -22.58
CA ALA A 324 1.17 28.06 -21.78
C ALA A 324 -0.21 28.55 -21.28
N ALA A 325 -0.28 29.04 -20.04
CA ALA A 325 -1.53 29.50 -19.44
C ALA A 325 -2.06 30.78 -20.13
N PRO A 326 -3.40 30.95 -20.24
CA PRO A 326 -4.05 32.04 -20.99
C PRO A 326 -4.06 33.42 -20.30
#